data_AF-A0A3B8S698-F1
#
_entry.id   AF-A0A3B8S698-F1
#
_cell.length_a   1.000
_cell.length_b   1.000
_cell.length_c   1.000
_cell.angle_alpha   90.00
_cell.angle_beta   90.00
_cell.angle_gamma   90.00
#
_symmetry.space_group_name_H-M   'P 1'
#
loop_
_entity.id
_entity.type
_entity.pdbx_description
1 polymer ?
#
loop_
_entity_poly.entity_id
_entity_poly.type
_entity_poly.pdbx_seq_one_letter_code
_entity_poly.pdbx_strand_id
1 'polypeptide(L)' 'GKYYRDDVLGNPSGDDHANIRNFILDGWLGIQFDTEPLALKS' A
#
# COMPACT_ATOMS: atom_id res chain seq x y z
N GLY A 1 -5.50 7.18 4.73
CA GLY A 1 -6.32 6.81 5.91
C GLY A 1 -5.50 6.86 7.18
N LYS A 2 -6.04 6.38 8.30
CA LYS A 2 -5.34 6.34 9.60
C LYS A 2 -4.03 5.54 9.53
N TYR A 3 -4.07 4.33 8.96
CA TYR A 3 -2.90 3.45 8.85
C TYR A 3 -1.68 4.10 8.20
N TYR A 4 -1.87 4.86 7.11
CA TYR A 4 -0.76 5.60 6.49
C TYR A 4 -0.26 6.75 7.38
N ARG A 5 -1.17 7.60 7.88
CA ARG A 5 -0.80 8.86 8.54
C ARG A 5 -0.26 8.69 9.96
N ASP A 6 -0.84 7.77 10.72
CA ASP A 6 -0.56 7.65 12.15
C ASP A 6 0.41 6.49 12.40
N ASP A 7 0.14 5.33 11.81
CA ASP A 7 0.91 4.11 12.08
C ASP A 7 2.22 4.12 11.25
N VAL A 8 2.14 4.26 9.92
CA VAL A 8 3.32 4.19 9.04
C VAL A 8 4.22 5.41 9.16
N LEU A 9 3.68 6.63 9.02
CA LEU A 9 4.49 7.85 9.15
C LEU A 9 4.96 8.11 10.59
N GLY A 10 4.16 7.69 11.59
CA GLY A 10 4.51 7.83 13.01
C GLY A 10 5.54 6.80 13.50
N ASN A 11 5.71 5.70 12.79
CA ASN A 11 6.72 4.67 13.10
C ASN A 11 7.56 4.31 11.85
N PRO A 12 8.55 5.13 11.47
CA PRO A 12 9.32 4.94 10.25
C PRO A 12 10.09 3.61 10.18
N SER A 13 10.51 3.08 11.33
CA SER A 13 11.21 1.80 11.46
C SER A 13 10.30 0.60 11.69
N GLY A 14 8.98 0.79 11.66
CA GLY A 14 8.01 -0.28 11.82
C GLY A 14 8.03 -1.26 10.65
N ASP A 15 7.57 -2.48 10.92
CA ASP A 15 7.41 -3.59 9.98
C ASP A 15 5.93 -3.91 9.69
N ASP A 16 5.01 -3.10 10.20
CA ASP A 16 3.58 -3.17 9.95
C ASP A 16 3.21 -2.69 8.53
N HIS A 17 1.99 -3.02 8.08
CA HIS A 17 1.40 -2.49 6.84
C HIS A 17 2.30 -2.61 5.59
N ALA A 18 2.87 -3.80 5.36
CA ALA A 18 3.83 -4.06 4.28
C ALA A 18 3.42 -3.48 2.91
N ASN A 19 2.14 -3.58 2.51
CA ASN A 19 1.65 -3.00 1.25
C ASN A 19 1.85 -1.49 1.17
N ILE A 20 1.60 -0.75 2.25
CA ILE A 20 1.76 0.71 2.29
C ILE A 20 3.25 1.06 2.25
N ARG A 21 4.08 0.35 3.01
CA ARG A 21 5.53 0.60 3.09
C ARG A 21 6.23 0.31 1.77
N ASN A 22 5.94 -0.83 1.14
CA ASN A 22 6.47 -1.16 -0.18
C ASN A 22 5.98 -0.15 -1.23
N PHE A 23 4.73 0.30 -1.16
CA PHE A 23 4.23 1.32 -2.08
C PHE A 23 4.93 2.68 -1.92
N ILE A 24 5.38 3.06 -0.72
CA ILE A 24 6.19 4.28 -0.51
C ILE A 24 7.56 4.15 -1.19
N LEU A 25 8.16 2.95 -1.18
CA LEU A 25 9.48 2.69 -1.74
C LEU A 25 9.46 2.57 -3.27
N ASP A 26 8.54 1.75 -3.79
CA ASP A 26 8.54 1.33 -5.20
C ASP A 26 7.47 2.05 -6.04
N GLY A 27 6.50 2.67 -5.39
CA GLY A 27 5.38 3.34 -6.06
C GLY A 27 4.59 2.41 -6.98
N TRP A 28 4.00 2.98 -8.03
CA TRP A 28 3.22 2.23 -9.01
C TRP A 28 4.05 1.28 -9.87
N LEU A 29 5.36 1.50 -10.01
CA LEU A 29 6.24 0.63 -10.78
C LEU A 29 6.39 -0.76 -10.13
N GLY A 30 6.22 -0.84 -8.81
CA GLY A 30 6.23 -2.10 -8.05
C GLY A 30 4.88 -2.82 -8.00
N ILE A 31 3.81 -2.27 -8.59
CA ILE A 31 2.48 -2.87 -8.55
C ILE A 31 2.19 -3.64 -9.83
N GLN A 32 1.93 -4.94 -9.67
CA GLN A 32 1.47 -5.81 -10.74
C GLN A 32 0.32 -6.67 -10.21
N PHE A 33 -0.72 -6.83 -11.03
CA PHE A 33 -1.82 -7.75 -10.75
C PHE A 33 -1.81 -8.87 -11.79
N ASP A 34 -2.07 -10.10 -11.37
CA ASP A 34 -2.20 -11.24 -12.28
C ASP A 34 -3.50 -11.17 -13.11
N THR A 35 -4.52 -10.53 -12.56
CA THR A 35 -5.83 -10.34 -13.19
C THR A 35 -6.39 -8.97 -12.85
N GLU A 36 -7.43 -8.54 -13.58
CA GLU A 36 -8.14 -7.30 -13.27
C GLU A 36 -8.71 -7.36 -11.84
N PRO A 37 -8.34 -6.41 -10.94
CA PRO A 37 -8.66 -6.53 -9.53
C PRO A 37 -10.10 -6.12 -9.18
N LEU A 38 -10.76 -5.33 -10.03
CA LEU A 38 -12.11 -4.82 -9.81
C LEU A 38 -12.87 -4.70 -11.13
N ALA A 39 -14.16 -5.02 -11.11
CA ALA A 39 -15.08 -4.79 -12.20
C ALA A 39 -16.24 -3.90 -11.73
N LEU A 40 -16.81 -3.10 -12.63
CA LEU A 40 -17.97 -2.27 -12.32
C LEU A 40 -19.16 -3.13 -11.90
N LYS A 41 -19.83 -2.71 -10.81
CA LYS A 41 -21.03 -3.39 -10.34
C LYS A 41 -22.17 -3.18 -11.35
N SER A 42 -22.85 -4.28 -11.70
CA SER A 42 -24.06 -4.28 -12.53
C SER A 42 -25.27 -3.69 -11.80
#